data_AF-A0A8I0H750-F1
#
_entry.id   AF-A0A8I0H750-F1
#
_cell.length_a   1.000
_cell.length_b   1.000
_cell.length_c   1.000
_cell.angle_alpha   90.00
_cell.angle_beta   90.00
_cell.angle_gamma   90.00
#
_symmetry.space_group_name_H-M   'P 1'
#
loop_
_entity.id
_entity.type
_entity.pdbx_description
1 polymer ?
#
loop_
_entity_poly.entity_id
_entity_poly.type
_entity_poly.pdbx_seq_one_letter_code
_entity_poly.pdbx_strand_id
1 'polypeptide(L)'
;DITASWEVLEKQIPAGLNFSLCGIPHWNSDIGGFFLWQYPLMLDDPDYRELYARWIQFGTFCPMMRSHGEGAPREIYQFGKK
;
A
#
# COMPACT_ATOMS: atom_id res chain seq x y z
N ASP A 1 9.33 -0.35 7.58
CA ASP A 1 8.22 -1.21 7.14
C ASP A 1 6.92 -0.75 7.75
N ILE A 2 5.81 -0.98 7.05
CA ILE A 2 4.48 -0.49 7.43
C ILE A 2 3.46 -1.63 7.43
N THR A 3 2.52 -1.61 8.36
CA THR A 3 1.46 -2.63 8.44
C THR A 3 0.29 -2.25 7.53
N ALA A 4 -0.26 -3.22 6.82
CA ALA A 4 -1.50 -3.08 6.06
C ALA A 4 -2.64 -2.70 7.02
N SER A 5 -3.08 -1.44 6.97
CA SER A 5 -4.25 -0.93 7.68
C SER A 5 -4.68 0.43 7.09
N TRP A 6 -5.94 0.80 7.28
CA TRP A 6 -6.48 2.09 6.83
C TRP A 6 -5.79 3.28 7.51
N GLU A 7 -5.52 3.19 8.81
CA GLU A 7 -4.82 4.22 9.57
C GLU A 7 -3.41 4.48 9.01
N VAL A 8 -2.69 3.42 8.63
CA VAL A 8 -1.35 3.55 8.06
C VAL A 8 -1.40 4.15 6.66
N LEU A 9 -2.38 3.77 5.83
CA LEU A 9 -2.62 4.40 4.53
C LEU A 9 -2.87 5.89 4.67
N GLU A 10 -3.74 6.30 5.60
CA GLU A 10 -4.00 7.72 5.88
C GLU A 10 -2.69 8.45 6.26
N LYS A 11 -1.89 7.86 7.16
CA LYS A 11 -0.60 8.42 7.60
C LYS A 11 0.45 8.51 6.48
N GLN A 12 0.32 7.75 5.39
CA GLN A 12 1.24 7.85 4.25
C GLN A 12 1.09 9.18 3.50
N ILE A 13 -0.09 9.81 3.51
CA ILE A 13 -0.34 11.09 2.84
C ILE A 13 0.50 12.22 3.46
N PRO A 14 0.38 12.54 4.77
CA PRO A 14 1.24 13.55 5.38
C PRO A 14 2.71 13.15 5.40
N ALA A 15 3.03 11.84 5.45
CA ALA A 15 4.42 11.39 5.36
C ALA A 15 5.06 11.79 4.01
N GLY A 16 4.39 11.53 2.89
CA GLY A 16 4.86 11.91 1.56
C GLY A 16 4.92 13.43 1.35
N LEU A 17 3.92 14.17 1.86
CA LEU A 17 3.90 15.64 1.79
C LEU A 17 5.06 16.26 2.59
N ASN A 18 5.24 15.85 3.84
CA ASN A 18 6.33 16.35 4.69
C ASN A 18 7.70 16.01 4.09
N PHE A 19 7.86 14.80 3.55
CA PHE A 19 9.10 14.39 2.90
C PHE A 19 9.41 15.23 1.64
N SER A 20 8.39 15.50 0.83
CA SER A 20 8.53 16.36 -0.36
C SER A 20 8.86 17.81 0.00
N LEU A 21 8.29 18.34 1.10
CA LEU A 21 8.59 19.69 1.61
C LEU A 21 10.04 19.83 2.11
N CYS A 22 10.71 18.74 2.44
CA CYS A 22 12.16 18.72 2.71
C CYS A 22 13.02 18.83 1.43
N GLY A 23 12.42 19.05 0.26
CA GLY A 23 13.12 19.20 -1.02
C GLY A 23 13.48 17.87 -1.70
N ILE A 24 12.90 16.75 -1.26
CA ILE A 24 13.16 15.42 -1.81
C ILE A 24 11.93 14.94 -2.60
N PRO A 25 11.91 15.08 -3.94
CA PRO A 25 10.69 14.86 -4.73
C PRO A 25 10.39 13.38 -5.03
N HIS A 26 11.34 12.48 -4.77
CA HIS A 26 11.19 11.05 -5.05
C HIS A 26 10.82 10.29 -3.78
N TRP A 27 9.54 9.95 -3.66
CA TRP A 27 8.99 9.24 -2.51
C TRP A 27 7.90 8.25 -2.93
N ASN A 28 7.74 7.18 -2.14
CA ASN A 28 6.62 6.24 -2.24
C ASN A 28 6.40 5.52 -0.90
N SER A 29 5.28 4.79 -0.81
CA SER A 29 5.04 3.78 0.23
C SER A 29 4.95 2.38 -0.40
N ASP A 30 5.07 1.33 0.41
CA ASP A 30 4.71 -0.04 -0.02
C ASP A 30 3.20 -0.12 -0.24
N ILE A 31 2.77 -0.22 -1.51
CA ILE A 31 1.34 -0.31 -1.83
C ILE A 31 0.75 -1.59 -1.23
N GLY A 32 -0.27 -1.40 -0.38
CA GLY A 32 -0.94 -2.49 0.35
C GLY A 32 -0.28 -2.85 1.68
N GLY A 33 0.73 -2.11 2.11
CA GLY A 33 1.49 -2.39 3.32
C GLY A 33 2.50 -3.53 3.17
N PHE A 34 3.57 -3.46 3.97
CA PHE A 34 4.60 -4.50 4.02
C PHE A 34 4.10 -5.75 4.74
N PHE A 35 3.55 -5.58 5.95
CA PHE A 35 3.05 -6.69 6.79
C PHE A 35 1.52 -6.81 6.76
N LEU A 36 0.99 -8.02 6.56
CA LEU A 36 -0.45 -8.33 6.56
C LEU A 36 -0.96 -8.84 7.93
N TRP A 37 -0.32 -8.49 9.04
CA TRP A 37 -0.66 -9.08 10.36
C TRP A 37 -2.12 -8.85 10.80
N GLN A 38 -2.81 -7.85 10.26
CA GLN A 38 -4.23 -7.58 10.54
C GLN A 38 -5.19 -8.34 9.61
N TYR A 39 -4.68 -9.00 8.56
CA TYR A 39 -5.46 -9.72 7.54
C TYR A 39 -5.02 -11.19 7.50
N PRO A 40 -5.54 -12.05 8.41
CA PRO A 40 -5.10 -13.44 8.53
C PRO A 40 -5.43 -14.28 7.28
N LEU A 41 -6.46 -13.89 6.52
CA LEU A 41 -6.81 -14.52 5.23
C LEU A 41 -6.01 -13.93 4.05
N MET A 42 -5.11 -12.97 4.31
CA MET A 42 -4.23 -12.35 3.32
C MET A 42 -4.99 -11.88 2.07
N LEU A 43 -4.70 -12.45 0.90
CA LEU A 43 -5.31 -12.11 -0.40
C LEU A 43 -6.78 -12.54 -0.52
N ASP A 44 -7.19 -13.57 0.23
CA ASP A 44 -8.58 -14.04 0.23
C ASP A 44 -9.49 -13.12 1.07
N ASP A 45 -8.89 -12.28 1.93
CA ASP A 45 -9.59 -11.30 2.75
C ASP A 45 -10.22 -10.20 1.86
N PRO A 46 -11.56 -10.04 1.83
CA PRO A 46 -12.20 -8.97 1.06
C PRO A 46 -11.79 -7.57 1.55
N ASP A 47 -11.57 -7.38 2.85
CA ASP A 47 -11.22 -6.08 3.41
C ASP A 47 -9.79 -5.69 3.03
N TYR A 48 -8.88 -6.66 2.97
CA TYR A 48 -7.53 -6.42 2.44
C TYR A 48 -7.55 -6.06 0.96
N ARG A 49 -8.37 -6.75 0.15
CA ARG A 49 -8.48 -6.45 -1.29
C ARG A 49 -8.99 -5.03 -1.53
N GLU A 50 -9.95 -4.56 -0.73
CA GLU A 50 -10.39 -3.17 -0.80
C GLU A 50 -9.27 -2.20 -0.40
N LEU A 51 -8.60 -2.44 0.73
CA LEU A 51 -7.47 -1.62 1.18
C LEU A 51 -6.39 -1.54 0.10
N TYR A 52 -6.00 -2.68 -0.49
CA TYR A 52 -4.99 -2.74 -1.55
C TYR A 52 -5.43 -1.94 -2.78
N ALA A 53 -6.69 -2.07 -3.22
CA ALA A 53 -7.23 -1.31 -4.34
C ALA A 53 -7.20 0.22 -4.07
N ARG A 54 -7.53 0.66 -2.85
CA ARG A 54 -7.40 2.07 -2.47
C ARG A 54 -5.96 2.54 -2.41
N TRP A 55 -5.05 1.68 -1.96
CA TRP A 55 -3.63 2.01 -1.91
C TRP A 55 -3.01 2.08 -3.30
N ILE A 56 -3.46 1.25 -4.26
CA ILE A 56 -3.11 1.37 -5.67
C ILE A 56 -3.55 2.74 -6.20
N GLN A 57 -4.80 3.13 -5.96
CA GLN A 57 -5.32 4.44 -6.37
C GLN A 57 -4.45 5.58 -5.84
N PHE A 58 -4.06 5.55 -4.56
CA PHE A 58 -3.13 6.51 -3.97
C PHE A 58 -1.74 6.46 -4.65
N GLY A 59 -1.15 5.26 -4.76
CA GLY A 59 0.18 5.06 -5.30
C GLY A 59 0.34 5.47 -6.76
N THR A 60 -0.73 5.43 -7.57
CA THR A 60 -0.75 5.93 -8.94
C THR A 60 -0.48 7.44 -9.04
N PHE A 61 -0.77 8.20 -7.98
CA PHE A 61 -0.54 9.65 -7.92
C PHE A 61 0.68 10.04 -7.06
N CYS A 62 1.48 9.06 -6.63
CA CYS A 62 2.74 9.29 -5.94
C CYS A 62 3.91 9.39 -6.95
N PRO A 63 5.03 10.03 -6.57
CA PRO A 63 6.21 10.15 -7.45
C PRO A 63 6.75 8.83 -8.00
N MET A 64 6.61 7.73 -7.26
CA MET A 64 6.91 6.38 -7.74
C MET A 64 5.79 5.42 -7.34
N MET A 65 5.24 4.71 -8.32
CA MET A 65 4.26 3.64 -8.09
C MET A 65 4.99 2.31 -7.90
N ARG A 66 4.97 1.76 -6.67
CA ARG A 66 5.66 0.51 -6.33
C ARG A 66 4.81 -0.37 -5.42
N SER A 67 4.51 -1.59 -5.89
CA SER A 67 3.91 -2.63 -5.05
C SER A 67 4.98 -3.56 -4.48
N HIS A 68 4.91 -3.79 -3.17
CA HIS A 68 5.86 -4.60 -2.42
C HIS A 68 5.25 -5.07 -1.09
N GLY A 69 5.84 -6.09 -0.46
CA GLY A 69 5.50 -6.55 0.88
C GLY A 69 5.89 -8.00 1.11
N GLU A 70 5.58 -8.49 2.31
CA GLU A 70 5.99 -9.81 2.81
C GLU A 70 4.78 -10.74 3.02
N GLY A 71 5.00 -12.06 2.90
CA GLY A 71 4.04 -13.10 3.24
C GLY A 71 2.96 -13.43 2.21
N ALA A 72 2.76 -12.59 1.18
CA ALA A 72 1.79 -12.84 0.12
C ALA A 72 2.22 -12.19 -1.22
N PRO A 73 1.90 -12.80 -2.38
CA PRO A 73 2.22 -12.21 -3.68
C PRO A 73 1.53 -10.85 -3.91
N ARG A 74 2.10 -10.04 -4.78
CA ARG A 74 1.72 -8.61 -4.97
C ARG A 74 1.30 -8.27 -6.40
N GLU A 75 1.27 -9.24 -7.29
CA GLU A 75 0.84 -9.01 -8.66
C GLU A 75 -0.68 -8.81 -8.72
N ILE A 76 -1.12 -7.81 -9.50
CA ILE A 76 -2.53 -7.36 -9.54
C ILE A 76 -3.49 -8.52 -9.88
N TYR A 77 -3.07 -9.46 -10.71
CA TYR A 77 -3.87 -10.63 -11.10
C TYR A 77 -4.12 -11.64 -9.95
N GLN A 78 -3.53 -11.44 -8.77
CA GLN A 78 -3.79 -12.25 -7.56
C GLN A 78 -5.01 -11.73 -6.78
N PHE A 79 -5.47 -10.51 -7.03
CA PHE A 79 -6.51 -9.83 -6.24
C PHE A 79 -7.93 -9.97 -6.83
N GLY A 80 -8.12 -10.88 -7.79
CA GLY A 80 -9.38 -11.09 -8.49
C GLY A 80 -9.52 -12.51 -9.02
N LYS A 81 -10.67 -12.81 -9.63
CA LYS A 81 -10.86 -14.10 -10.33
C LYS A 81 -10.01 -14.12 -11.60
N LYS A 82 -9.38 -15.26 -11.86
CA LYS A 82 -8.70 -15.55 -13.13
C LYS A 82 -9.70 -15.87 -14.23
#